data_AF-A0A0C2JAB5-F1
#
_entry.id   AF-A0A0C2JAB5-F1
#
_cell.length_a   1.000
_cell.length_b   1.000
_cell.length_c   1.000
_cell.angle_alpha   90.00
_cell.angle_beta   90.00
_cell.angle_gamma   90.00
#
_symmetry.space_group_name_H-M   'P 1'
#
loop_
_entity.id
_entity.type
_entity.pdbx_description
1 polymer ?
#
loop_
_entity_poly.entity_id
_entity_poly.type
_entity_poly.pdbx_seq_one_letter_code
_entity_poly.pdbx_strand_id
1 'polypeptide(L)'
;MKHENNNSECVDGLCDALLHLQCESKHKVDFHDEWFITLYGIDNTYSKFQIFSSFDGGKIWKTVPLIDFGYNTLNRGGIFIGLNKQFNKLIYSLDKGNTYYHLSIHDYDETIVFAAKLGVDKNERFIIYGHNFDKSVFMITQVDFTNIFSN
;
A
#
# COMPACT_ATOMS: atom_id res chain seq x y z
N MET A 1 15.85 0.29 12.79
CA MET A 1 16.20 0.33 11.35
C MET A 1 16.11 1.77 10.88
N LYS A 2 16.69 2.14 9.73
CA LYS A 2 16.65 3.52 9.23
C LYS A 2 15.51 3.72 8.24
N HIS A 3 14.78 4.82 8.36
CA HIS A 3 13.76 5.21 7.40
C HIS A 3 13.93 6.66 6.94
N GLU A 4 13.49 6.93 5.71
CA GLU A 4 13.44 8.28 5.16
C GLU A 4 12.37 9.11 5.87
N ASN A 5 12.77 10.29 6.35
CA ASN A 5 11.89 11.32 6.87
C ASN A 5 12.53 12.69 6.62
N ASN A 6 12.12 13.33 5.52
CA ASN A 6 12.64 14.65 5.14
C ASN A 6 12.08 15.79 6.00
N ASN A 7 11.12 15.51 6.88
CA ASN A 7 10.43 16.51 7.70
C ASN A 7 10.91 16.49 9.17
N SER A 8 11.95 15.73 9.49
CA SER A 8 12.49 15.60 10.84
C SER A 8 13.92 16.14 10.95
N GLU A 9 14.37 16.35 12.18
CA GLU A 9 15.74 16.77 12.51
C GLU A 9 16.75 15.60 12.46
N CYS A 10 16.43 14.51 11.77
CA CYS A 10 17.29 13.33 11.69
C CYS A 10 18.53 13.59 10.81
N VAL A 11 19.64 12.93 11.16
CA VAL A 11 20.90 13.02 10.39
C VAL A 11 20.69 12.43 8.99
N ASP A 12 21.05 13.21 7.96
CA ASP A 12 20.90 12.85 6.55
C ASP A 12 19.47 12.48 6.12
N GLY A 13 18.45 12.97 6.85
CA GLY A 13 17.04 12.63 6.59
C GLY A 13 16.67 11.20 6.95
N LEU A 14 17.52 10.49 7.71
CA LEU A 14 17.32 9.09 8.11
C LEU A 14 17.05 8.96 9.61
N CYS A 15 15.82 8.61 9.96
CA CYS A 15 15.40 8.39 11.34
C CYS A 15 15.45 6.94 11.75
N ASP A 16 15.58 6.70 13.06
CA ASP A 16 15.38 5.38 13.63
C ASP A 16 13.88 5.07 13.73
N ALA A 17 13.51 3.89 13.21
CA ALA A 17 12.20 3.28 13.41
C ALA A 17 12.34 1.95 14.16
N LEU A 18 11.36 1.71 15.02
CA LEU A 18 11.09 0.44 15.68
C LEU A 18 10.00 -0.28 14.89
N LEU A 19 10.41 -1.29 14.13
CA LEU A 19 9.50 -2.10 13.34
C LEU A 19 8.99 -3.27 14.17
N HIS A 20 7.68 -3.46 14.14
CA HIS A 20 6.98 -4.56 14.78
C HIS A 20 6.95 -5.75 13.83
N LEU A 21 7.85 -6.70 14.07
CA LEU A 21 7.81 -8.01 13.44
C LEU A 21 6.85 -8.90 14.22
N GLN A 22 5.77 -9.35 13.58
CA GLN A 22 4.84 -10.28 14.22
C GLN A 22 5.51 -11.64 14.43
N CYS A 23 5.17 -12.32 15.53
CA CYS A 23 5.67 -13.67 15.80
C CYS A 23 5.27 -14.67 14.71
N GLU A 24 4.09 -14.47 14.10
CA GLU A 24 3.60 -15.22 12.96
C GLU A 24 3.51 -14.29 11.74
N SER A 25 4.62 -14.13 11.03
CA SER A 25 4.62 -13.37 9.79
C SER A 25 3.86 -14.12 8.69
N LYS A 26 2.99 -13.41 7.97
CA LYS A 26 2.29 -14.00 6.83
C LYS A 26 3.12 -13.77 5.57
N HIS A 27 3.77 -14.84 5.11
CA HIS A 27 4.48 -14.83 3.84
C HIS A 27 3.55 -14.34 2.72
N LYS A 28 4.02 -13.45 1.83
CA LYS A 28 3.26 -12.71 0.81
C LYS A 28 2.42 -11.51 1.28
N VAL A 29 2.22 -11.33 2.59
CA VAL A 29 1.57 -10.13 3.15
C VAL A 29 2.62 -9.15 3.67
N ASP A 30 3.52 -9.62 4.52
CA ASP A 30 4.58 -8.77 5.08
C ASP A 30 5.84 -8.80 4.19
N PHE A 31 6.06 -9.92 3.51
CA PHE A 31 7.18 -10.17 2.60
C PHE A 31 6.62 -10.51 1.22
N HIS A 32 6.46 -9.47 0.39
CA HIS A 32 5.82 -9.60 -0.92
C HIS A 32 6.76 -10.26 -1.93
N ASP A 33 8.00 -9.77 -1.97
CA ASP A 33 9.10 -10.25 -2.82
C ASP A 33 10.41 -10.16 -2.02
N GLU A 34 11.49 -10.75 -2.51
CA GLU A 34 12.81 -10.75 -1.84
C GLU A 34 13.34 -9.34 -1.51
N TRP A 35 12.88 -8.34 -2.27
CA TRP A 35 13.28 -6.94 -2.15
C TRP A 35 12.16 -6.03 -1.64
N PHE A 36 10.93 -6.53 -1.46
CA PHE A 36 9.78 -5.72 -1.04
C PHE A 36 9.14 -6.23 0.25
N ILE A 37 9.28 -5.43 1.30
CA ILE A 37 8.83 -5.75 2.66
C ILE A 37 7.92 -4.63 3.16
N THR A 38 6.83 -5.00 3.83
CA THR A 38 5.91 -4.07 4.49
C THR A 38 5.74 -4.51 5.95
N LEU A 39 6.03 -3.61 6.90
CA LEU A 39 5.89 -3.86 8.33
C LEU A 39 5.20 -2.68 9.02
N TYR A 40 4.53 -2.95 10.12
CA TYR A 40 4.07 -1.89 11.02
C TYR A 40 5.21 -1.45 11.93
N GLY A 41 5.23 -0.20 12.33
CA GLY A 41 6.23 0.30 13.27
C GLY A 41 5.88 1.66 13.82
N ILE A 42 6.77 2.19 14.64
CA ILE A 42 6.76 3.57 15.12
C ILE A 42 8.11 4.20 14.83
N ASP A 43 8.13 5.48 14.50
CA ASP A 43 9.35 6.28 14.55
C ASP A 43 9.39 7.11 15.84
N ASN A 44 10.53 7.74 16.09
CA ASN A 44 10.69 8.57 17.29
C ASN A 44 9.91 9.90 17.23
N THR A 45 9.34 10.25 16.07
CA THR A 45 8.64 11.51 15.83
C THR A 45 7.12 11.38 16.07
N TYR A 46 6.56 10.19 15.85
CA TYR A 46 5.13 9.93 15.92
C TYR A 46 4.80 8.83 16.94
N SER A 47 3.80 9.09 17.78
CA SER A 47 3.30 8.11 18.76
C SER A 47 2.33 7.07 18.18
N LYS A 48 2.03 7.13 16.87
CA LYS A 48 1.08 6.25 16.20
C LYS A 48 1.82 5.22 15.36
N PHE A 49 1.33 3.99 15.37
CA PHE A 49 1.78 2.96 14.45
C PHE A 49 1.52 3.40 13.00
N GLN A 50 2.54 3.27 12.18
CA GLN A 50 2.49 3.53 10.75
C GLN A 50 2.92 2.28 10.00
N ILE A 51 2.57 2.22 8.73
CA ILE A 51 3.09 1.21 7.82
C ILE A 51 4.39 1.74 7.24
N PHE A 52 5.43 0.91 7.30
CA PHE A 52 6.72 1.14 6.67
C PHE A 52 6.92 0.13 5.56
N SER A 53 7.41 0.60 4.43
CA SER A 53 7.76 -0.25 3.29
C SER A 53 9.23 -0.09 2.94
N SER A 54 9.89 -1.18 2.62
CA SER A 54 11.24 -1.20 2.08
C SER A 54 11.23 -1.87 0.72
N PHE A 55 11.88 -1.25 -0.26
CA PHE A 55 11.99 -1.73 -1.64
C PHE A 55 13.42 -2.18 -2.01
N ASP A 56 14.26 -2.36 -0.99
CA ASP A 56 15.66 -2.77 -1.11
C ASP A 56 16.06 -3.89 -0.12
N GLY A 57 15.07 -4.65 0.35
CA GLY A 57 15.29 -5.77 1.27
C GLY A 57 15.55 -5.34 2.72
N GLY A 58 15.07 -4.17 3.13
CA GLY A 58 15.11 -3.70 4.52
C GLY A 58 16.28 -2.80 4.86
N LYS A 59 17.06 -2.32 3.87
CA LYS A 59 18.17 -1.39 4.12
C LYS A 59 17.64 0.00 4.43
N ILE A 60 16.71 0.48 3.61
CA ILE A 60 16.03 1.75 3.79
C ILE A 60 14.52 1.52 3.81
N TRP A 61 13.86 2.14 4.78
CA TRP A 61 12.42 2.10 4.95
C TRP A 61 11.80 3.44 4.60
N LYS A 62 10.55 3.43 4.16
CA LYS A 62 9.76 4.62 3.86
C LYS A 62 8.43 4.52 4.58
N THR A 63 7.96 5.64 5.11
CA THR A 63 6.58 5.73 5.55
C THR A 63 5.67 5.72 4.34
N VAL A 64 4.54 5.04 4.47
CA VAL A 64 3.55 4.99 3.41
C VAL A 64 2.25 5.66 3.85
N PRO A 65 1.46 6.21 2.92
CA PRO A 65 0.15 6.74 3.24
C PRO A 65 -0.71 5.71 3.95
N LEU A 66 -1.62 6.18 4.81
CA LEU A 66 -2.54 5.32 5.55
C LEU A 66 -3.35 4.45 4.58
N ILE A 67 -3.20 3.14 4.69
CA ILE A 67 -3.83 2.11 3.87
C ILE A 67 -4.40 1.05 4.80
N ASP A 68 -5.67 0.70 4.59
CA ASP A 68 -6.42 -0.25 5.40
C ASP A 68 -6.28 -1.68 4.88
N PHE A 69 -6.16 -1.84 3.56
CA PHE A 69 -5.95 -3.15 2.92
C PHE A 69 -4.50 -3.24 2.43
N GLY A 70 -3.76 -4.21 2.96
CA GLY A 70 -2.33 -4.40 2.70
C GLY A 70 -1.93 -4.28 1.23
N TYR A 71 -0.69 -3.86 1.00
CA TYR A 71 -0.16 -3.58 -0.33
C TYR A 71 -0.27 -4.79 -1.25
N ASN A 72 -0.79 -4.55 -2.45
CA ASN A 72 -0.69 -5.46 -3.57
C ASN A 72 0.32 -4.91 -4.57
N THR A 73 1.05 -5.81 -5.21
CA THR A 73 1.93 -5.46 -6.33
C THR A 73 1.36 -5.98 -7.64
N LEU A 74 1.32 -5.11 -8.65
CA LEU A 74 1.12 -5.51 -10.04
C LEU A 74 2.40 -5.31 -10.84
N ASN A 75 2.45 -5.93 -12.02
CA ASN A 75 3.54 -5.84 -12.97
C ASN A 75 4.91 -6.17 -12.31
N ARG A 76 4.96 -7.28 -11.57
CA ARG A 76 6.16 -7.74 -10.83
C ARG A 76 6.76 -6.67 -9.90
N GLY A 77 5.89 -5.90 -9.25
CA GLY A 77 6.31 -4.82 -8.35
C GLY A 77 6.65 -3.51 -9.06
N GLY A 78 6.24 -3.36 -10.32
CA GLY A 78 6.26 -2.05 -11.01
C GLY A 78 5.13 -1.13 -10.54
N ILE A 79 4.04 -1.68 -10.00
CA ILE A 79 2.90 -0.90 -9.48
C ILE A 79 2.61 -1.38 -8.06
N PHE A 80 2.60 -0.44 -7.12
CA PHE A 80 2.21 -0.68 -5.73
C PHE A 80 0.82 -0.09 -5.52
N ILE A 81 -0.09 -0.87 -4.95
CA ILE A 81 -1.48 -0.46 -4.80
C ILE A 81 -1.95 -0.79 -3.39
N GLY A 82 -2.63 0.16 -2.76
CA GLY A 82 -3.36 -0.01 -1.52
C GLY A 82 -4.71 0.67 -1.58
N LEU A 83 -5.55 0.37 -0.60
CA LEU A 83 -6.84 1.01 -0.43
C LEU A 83 -6.93 1.67 0.93
N ASN A 84 -7.40 2.92 0.91
CA ASN A 84 -7.85 3.61 2.10
C ASN A 84 -9.38 3.50 2.16
N LYS A 85 -9.86 2.67 3.09
CA LYS A 85 -11.26 2.40 3.37
C LYS A 85 -11.95 3.60 4.00
N GLN A 86 -11.24 4.38 4.83
CA GLN A 86 -11.81 5.57 5.47
C GLN A 86 -12.26 6.62 4.43
N PHE A 87 -11.52 6.76 3.33
CA PHE A 87 -11.77 7.76 2.31
C PHE A 87 -12.23 7.19 0.96
N ASN A 88 -12.45 5.87 0.85
CA ASN A 88 -12.79 5.18 -0.39
C ASN A 88 -11.82 5.50 -1.56
N LYS A 89 -10.52 5.57 -1.26
CA LYS A 89 -9.47 5.91 -2.23
C LYS A 89 -8.57 4.73 -2.52
N LEU A 90 -8.29 4.53 -3.80
CA LEU A 90 -7.14 3.76 -4.25
C LEU A 90 -5.91 4.66 -4.21
N ILE A 91 -4.88 4.14 -3.57
CA ILE A 91 -3.58 4.77 -3.45
C ILE A 91 -2.62 3.89 -4.23
N TYR A 92 -1.88 4.49 -5.16
CA TYR A 92 -0.91 3.73 -5.94
C TYR A 92 0.38 4.49 -6.19
N SER A 93 1.45 3.75 -6.42
CA SER A 93 2.76 4.28 -6.78
C SER A 93 3.34 3.48 -7.95
N LEU A 94 4.01 4.19 -8.85
CA LEU A 94 4.69 3.65 -10.03
C LEU A 94 6.23 3.71 -9.90
N ASP A 95 6.71 4.22 -8.77
CA ASP A 95 8.11 4.60 -8.56
C ASP A 95 8.64 4.13 -7.18
N LYS A 96 8.15 2.98 -6.71
CA LYS A 96 8.58 2.36 -5.44
C LYS A 96 8.35 3.28 -4.23
N GLY A 97 7.16 3.86 -4.17
CA GLY A 97 6.69 4.66 -3.03
C GLY A 97 7.33 6.04 -2.91
N ASN A 98 7.99 6.56 -3.96
CA ASN A 98 8.47 7.95 -3.96
C ASN A 98 7.30 8.93 -4.17
N THR A 99 6.40 8.59 -5.09
CA THR A 99 5.21 9.36 -5.42
C THR A 99 3.97 8.50 -5.25
N TYR A 100 2.97 9.04 -4.57
CA TYR A 100 1.67 8.40 -4.40
C TYR A 100 0.59 9.19 -5.14
N TYR A 101 -0.20 8.46 -5.92
CA TYR A 101 -1.37 8.95 -6.62
C TYR A 101 -2.63 8.45 -5.91
N HIS A 102 -3.67 9.27 -5.94
CA HIS A 102 -4.95 8.98 -5.28
C HIS A 102 -6.08 8.99 -6.30
N LEU A 103 -6.87 7.94 -6.33
CA LEU A 103 -8.06 7.81 -7.17
C LEU A 103 -9.26 7.51 -6.28
N SER A 104 -10.30 8.34 -6.34
CA SER A 104 -11.59 8.02 -5.72
C SER A 104 -12.26 6.90 -6.54
N ILE A 105 -12.71 5.85 -5.85
CA ILE A 105 -13.26 4.65 -6.51
C ILE A 105 -14.78 4.62 -6.40
N HIS A 106 -15.28 5.14 -5.28
CA HIS A 106 -16.63 4.95 -4.78
C HIS A 106 -17.13 6.25 -4.16
N ASP A 107 -18.44 6.43 -4.17
CA ASP A 107 -19.10 7.58 -3.53
C ASP A 107 -19.04 7.46 -1.99
N TYR A 108 -19.40 8.54 -1.27
CA TYR A 108 -19.28 8.60 0.19
C TYR A 108 -20.18 7.60 0.94
N ASP A 109 -21.25 7.10 0.31
CA ASP A 109 -22.20 6.12 0.85
C ASP A 109 -21.85 4.66 0.52
N GLU A 110 -20.70 4.44 -0.10
CA GLU A 110 -20.21 3.13 -0.49
C GLU A 110 -19.10 2.67 0.48
N THR A 111 -18.96 1.37 0.69
CA THR A 111 -17.97 0.81 1.61
C THR A 111 -17.15 -0.28 0.92
N ILE A 112 -15.83 -0.12 0.96
CA ILE A 112 -14.89 -1.16 0.53
C ILE A 112 -14.86 -2.28 1.57
N VAL A 113 -15.10 -3.51 1.10
CA VAL A 113 -15.09 -4.72 1.93
C VAL A 113 -13.78 -5.49 1.74
N PHE A 114 -13.34 -5.62 0.49
CA PHE A 114 -12.18 -6.43 0.14
C PHE A 114 -11.57 -5.99 -1.18
N ALA A 115 -10.31 -6.36 -1.40
CA ALA A 115 -9.71 -6.25 -2.72
C ALA A 115 -8.73 -7.39 -2.97
N ALA A 116 -8.59 -7.73 -4.24
CA ALA A 116 -7.74 -8.81 -4.69
C ALA A 116 -7.06 -8.48 -6.01
N LYS A 117 -5.86 -9.00 -6.15
CA LYS A 117 -5.19 -9.14 -7.45
C LYS A 117 -5.73 -10.39 -8.17
N LEU A 118 -6.12 -10.23 -9.42
CA LEU A 118 -6.47 -11.32 -10.33
C LEU A 118 -5.50 -11.35 -11.51
N GLY A 119 -5.19 -12.55 -12.02
CA GLY A 119 -4.27 -12.73 -13.14
C GLY A 119 -2.79 -12.75 -12.74
N VAL A 120 -1.93 -12.85 -13.75
CA VAL A 120 -0.47 -12.95 -13.62
C VAL A 120 0.19 -12.14 -14.74
N ASP A 121 1.31 -11.46 -14.41
CA ASP A 121 2.08 -10.62 -15.33
C ASP A 121 1.22 -9.55 -16.03
N LYS A 122 1.23 -9.51 -17.37
CA LYS A 122 0.52 -8.51 -18.19
C LYS A 122 -1.02 -8.56 -18.08
N ASN A 123 -1.56 -9.66 -17.54
CA ASN A 123 -2.99 -9.86 -17.36
C ASN A 123 -3.44 -9.53 -15.92
N GLU A 124 -2.56 -8.96 -15.11
CA GLU A 124 -2.90 -8.57 -13.76
C GLU A 124 -3.96 -7.47 -13.75
N ARG A 125 -4.96 -7.64 -12.88
CA ARG A 125 -6.06 -6.71 -12.62
C ARG A 125 -6.23 -6.59 -11.12
N PHE A 126 -6.63 -5.40 -10.69
CA PHE A 126 -7.00 -5.17 -9.29
C PHE A 126 -8.52 -5.07 -9.21
N ILE A 127 -9.13 -5.97 -8.43
CA ILE A 127 -10.58 -6.01 -8.24
C ILE A 127 -10.89 -5.62 -6.81
N ILE A 128 -11.90 -4.78 -6.66
CA ILE A 128 -12.35 -4.21 -5.40
C ILE A 128 -13.81 -4.60 -5.24
N TYR A 129 -14.12 -5.13 -4.06
CA TYR A 129 -15.46 -5.53 -3.67
C TYR A 129 -15.98 -4.57 -2.62
N GLY A 130 -17.20 -4.13 -2.80
CA GLY A 130 -17.86 -3.22 -1.88
C GLY A 130 -19.36 -3.43 -1.85
N HIS A 131 -20.02 -2.62 -1.02
CA HIS A 131 -21.46 -2.51 -1.00
C HIS A 131 -21.87 -1.08 -0.63
N ASN A 132 -23.08 -0.70 -0.95
CA ASN A 132 -23.65 0.57 -0.49
C ASN A 132 -23.97 0.51 1.02
N PHE A 133 -24.32 1.64 1.63
CA PHE A 133 -24.48 1.75 3.08
C PHE A 133 -25.50 0.76 3.68
N ASP A 134 -26.63 0.53 3.01
CA ASP A 134 -27.68 -0.40 3.46
C ASP A 134 -27.41 -1.87 3.08
N LYS A 135 -26.31 -2.14 2.37
CA LYS A 135 -25.87 -3.47 1.91
C LYS A 135 -26.82 -4.15 0.92
N SER A 136 -27.75 -3.41 0.32
CA SER A 136 -28.67 -3.95 -0.68
C SER A 136 -28.01 -4.15 -2.05
N VAL A 137 -26.95 -3.37 -2.34
CA VAL A 137 -26.22 -3.43 -3.60
C VAL A 137 -24.79 -3.88 -3.34
N PHE A 138 -24.42 -5.01 -3.95
CA PHE A 138 -23.05 -5.48 -4.03
C PHE A 138 -22.38 -4.90 -5.27
N MET A 139 -21.15 -4.42 -5.10
CA MET A 139 -20.39 -3.76 -6.17
C MET A 139 -19.06 -4.45 -6.39
N ILE A 140 -18.68 -4.56 -7.67
CA ILE A 140 -17.41 -5.07 -8.12
C ILE A 140 -16.79 -4.01 -9.02
N THR A 141 -15.68 -3.44 -8.59
CA THR A 141 -14.92 -2.46 -9.38
C THR A 141 -13.63 -3.09 -9.86
N GLN A 142 -13.40 -3.07 -11.16
CA GLN A 142 -12.15 -3.49 -11.76
C GLN A 142 -11.30 -2.25 -12.10
N VAL A 143 -10.06 -2.25 -11.63
CA VAL A 143 -9.07 -1.21 -11.96
C VAL A 143 -8.07 -1.80 -12.95
N ASP A 144 -7.99 -1.18 -14.12
CA ASP A 144 -7.14 -1.62 -15.22
C ASP A 144 -5.94 -0.68 -15.40
N PHE A 145 -4.75 -1.22 -15.16
CA PHE A 145 -3.48 -0.50 -15.30
C PHE A 145 -2.77 -0.77 -16.65
N THR A 146 -3.38 -1.51 -17.58
CA THR A 146 -2.71 -1.92 -18.83
C THR A 146 -2.18 -0.77 -19.66
N ASN A 147 -2.84 0.39 -19.63
CA ASN A 147 -2.47 1.54 -20.45
C ASN A 147 -1.64 2.60 -19.72
N ILE A 148 -1.28 2.38 -18.44
CA ILE A 148 -0.58 3.42 -17.67
C ILE A 148 0.86 3.67 -18.15
N PHE A 149 1.42 2.71 -18.90
CA PHE A 149 2.75 2.80 -19.51
C PHE A 149 2.70 2.84 -21.04
N SER A 150 1.50 2.91 -21.62
CA SER A 150 1.31 2.97 -23.07
C SER A 150 1.37 4.44 -23.50
N ASN A 151 2.42 4.77 -24.28
CA ASN A 151 2.49 6.03 -25.02
C ASN A 151 1.70 5.93 -26.33
#